data_AF-A0A1V4HSF6-F1
#
_entry.id   AF-A0A1V4HSF6-F1
#
_cell.length_a   1.000
_cell.length_b   1.000
_cell.length_c   1.000
_cell.angle_alpha   90.00
_cell.angle_beta   90.00
_cell.angle_gamma   90.00
#
_symmetry.space_group_name_H-M   'P 1'
#
loop_
_entity.id
_entity.type
_entity.pdbx_description
1 polymer ?
#
loop_
_entity_poly.entity_id
_entity_poly.type
_entity_poly.pdbx_seq_one_letter_code
_entity_poly.pdbx_strand_id
1 'polypeptide(L)' 'MKNRSEMTLLELLELYQNEKKAFEKYREDTFMKDVDEKDEVTRKRHFKEYEELQLEVMNIACFIAEKLLK' A
#
# COMPACT_ATOMS: atom_id res chain seq x y z
N MET A 1 16.90 -5.90 -1.90
CA MET A 1 16.09 -4.67 -2.03
C MET A 1 16.88 -3.54 -1.37
N LYS A 2 17.08 -2.39 -2.04
CA LYS A 2 17.74 -1.23 -1.41
C LYS A 2 16.89 -0.71 -0.25
N ASN A 3 17.51 -0.07 0.74
CA ASN A 3 16.77 0.63 1.79
C ASN A 3 16.06 1.87 1.18
N ARG A 4 14.83 2.19 1.61
CA ARG A 4 14.05 3.34 1.06
C ARG A 4 14.78 4.67 1.27
N SER A 5 15.57 4.78 2.34
CA SER A 5 16.42 5.95 2.60
C SER A 5 17.48 6.16 1.51
N GLU A 6 17.99 5.08 0.92
CA GLU A 6 19.06 5.05 -0.09
C GLU A 6 18.53 5.18 -1.52
N MET A 7 17.22 5.02 -1.74
CA MET A 7 16.60 5.16 -3.05
C MET A 7 16.66 6.62 -3.51
N THR A 8 16.80 6.83 -4.81
CA THR A 8 16.63 8.13 -5.45
C THR A 8 15.16 8.56 -5.44
N LEU A 9 14.90 9.85 -5.70
CA LEU A 9 13.54 10.34 -5.83
C LEU A 9 12.77 9.61 -6.94
N LEU A 10 13.42 9.33 -8.07
CA LEU A 10 12.80 8.61 -9.19
C LEU A 10 12.44 7.17 -8.81
N GLU A 11 13.35 6.44 -8.16
CA GLU A 11 13.08 5.07 -7.68
C GLU A 11 11.93 5.05 -6.67
N LEU A 12 11.80 6.05 -5.79
CA LEU A 12 10.68 6.15 -4.87
C LEU A 12 9.35 6.48 -5.56
N LEU A 13 9.36 7.37 -6.56
CA LEU A 13 8.16 7.70 -7.34
C LEU A 13 7.65 6.48 -8.12
N GLU A 14 8.56 5.70 -8.72
CA GLU A 14 8.22 4.46 -9.40
C GLU A 14 7.66 3.43 -8.43
N LEU A 15 8.30 3.23 -7.28
CA LEU A 15 7.79 2.35 -6.23
C LEU A 15 6.40 2.79 -5.76
N TYR A 16 6.19 4.08 -5.50
CA TYR A 16 4.91 4.62 -5.09
C TYR A 16 3.79 4.34 -6.11
N GLN A 17 4.06 4.56 -7.40
CA GLN A 17 3.10 4.27 -8.47
C GLN A 17 2.72 2.78 -8.51
N ASN A 18 3.71 1.90 -8.36
CA ASN A 18 3.49 0.46 -8.37
C ASN A 18 2.66 0.00 -7.17
N GLU A 19 3.03 0.40 -5.95
CA GLU A 19 2.31 0.03 -4.73
C GLU A 19 0.90 0.64 -4.70
N LYS A 20 0.75 1.89 -5.14
CA LYS A 20 -0.57 2.53 -5.28
C LYS A 20 -1.48 1.74 -6.21
N LYS A 21 -0.96 1.30 -7.36
CA LYS A 21 -1.72 0.50 -8.32
C LYS A 21 -2.10 -0.88 -7.75
N ALA A 22 -1.20 -1.50 -6.99
CA ALA A 22 -1.49 -2.77 -6.31
C ALA A 22 -2.60 -2.60 -5.26
N PHE A 23 -2.53 -1.54 -4.46
CA PHE A 23 -3.57 -1.18 -3.50
C PHE A 23 -4.93 -0.90 -4.16
N GLU A 24 -4.96 -0.08 -5.22
CA GLU A 24 -6.20 0.22 -5.96
C GLU A 24 -6.83 -1.05 -6.54
N LYS A 25 -6.00 -1.93 -7.13
CA LYS A 25 -6.46 -3.23 -7.63
C LYS A 25 -7.03 -4.09 -6.51
N TYR A 26 -6.36 -4.19 -5.37
CA TYR A 26 -6.87 -4.96 -4.23
C TYR A 26 -8.20 -4.41 -3.72
N ARG A 27 -8.31 -3.08 -3.58
CA ARG A 27 -9.53 -2.40 -3.15
C ARG A 27 -10.72 -2.69 -4.06
N GLU A 28 -10.49 -2.70 -5.37
CA GLU A 28 -11.57 -2.84 -6.37
C GLU A 28 -11.93 -4.29 -6.67
N ASP A 29 -10.92 -5.16 -6.79
CA ASP A 29 -11.12 -6.53 -7.29
C ASP A 29 -11.23 -7.57 -6.18
N THR A 30 -10.73 -7.29 -4.97
CA THR A 30 -10.52 -8.31 -3.93
C THR A 30 -11.16 -7.94 -2.60
N PHE A 31 -11.05 -6.69 -2.15
CA PHE A 31 -11.41 -6.29 -0.80
C PHE A 31 -12.89 -6.60 -0.51
N MET A 32 -13.12 -7.50 0.46
CA MET A 32 -14.45 -7.92 0.92
C MET A 32 -15.34 -8.52 -0.19
N LYS A 33 -14.77 -8.84 -1.37
CA LYS A 33 -15.50 -9.45 -2.46
C LYS A 33 -15.79 -10.91 -2.11
N ASP A 34 -17.04 -11.32 -2.28
CA ASP A 34 -17.52 -12.68 -2.01
C ASP A 34 -17.29 -13.14 -0.55
N VAL A 35 -17.10 -12.21 0.39
CA VAL A 35 -16.95 -12.49 1.82
C VAL A 35 -18.32 -12.51 2.49
N ASP A 36 -18.66 -13.61 3.15
CA ASP A 36 -19.89 -13.70 3.97
C ASP A 36 -19.80 -12.71 5.14
N GLU A 37 -20.85 -11.93 5.36
CA GLU A 37 -20.96 -10.96 6.45
C GLU A 37 -20.80 -11.61 7.83
N LYS A 38 -21.17 -12.89 7.95
CA LYS A 38 -21.06 -13.70 9.18
C LYS A 38 -19.67 -14.31 9.38
N ASP A 39 -18.82 -14.33 8.36
CA ASP A 39 -17.44 -14.81 8.48
C ASP A 39 -16.52 -13.69 9.00
N GLU A 40 -16.58 -13.47 10.31
CA GLU A 40 -15.80 -12.44 10.99
C GLU A 40 -14.28 -12.61 10.81
N VAL A 41 -13.80 -13.86 10.73
CA VAL A 41 -12.36 -14.15 10.59
C VAL A 41 -11.86 -13.70 9.23
N THR A 42 -12.56 -14.07 8.16
CA THR A 42 -12.19 -13.68 6.79
C THR A 42 -12.28 -12.17 6.63
N ARG A 43 -13.32 -11.53 7.18
CA ARG A 43 -13.44 -10.06 7.19
C ARG A 43 -12.25 -9.39 7.85
N LYS A 44 -11.91 -9.81 9.08
CA LYS A 44 -10.75 -9.26 9.82
C LYS A 44 -9.45 -9.40 9.03
N ARG A 45 -9.26 -10.52 8.32
CA ARG A 45 -8.09 -10.72 7.45
C ARG A 45 -8.05 -9.71 6.30
N HIS A 46 -9.16 -9.51 5.59
CA HIS A 46 -9.22 -8.53 4.49
C HIS A 46 -9.00 -7.10 4.97
N PHE A 47 -9.57 -6.71 6.13
CA PHE A 47 -9.31 -5.40 6.71
C PHE A 47 -7.84 -5.21 7.04
N LYS A 48 -7.21 -6.20 7.66
CA LYS A 48 -5.79 -6.14 7.99
C LYS A 48 -4.91 -5.99 6.74
N GLU A 49 -5.15 -6.80 5.71
CA GLU A 49 -4.39 -6.72 4.46
C GLU A 49 -4.60 -5.37 3.75
N TYR A 50 -5.83 -4.86 3.75
CA TYR A 50 -6.14 -3.53 3.22
C TYR A 50 -5.37 -2.42 3.94
N GLU A 51 -5.36 -2.44 5.28
CA GLU A 51 -4.63 -1.48 6.10
C GLU A 51 -3.11 -1.56 5.87
N GLU A 52 -2.55 -2.77 5.77
CA GLU A 52 -1.12 -2.98 5.50
C GLU A 52 -0.71 -2.38 4.14
N LEU A 53 -1.50 -2.63 3.09
CA LEU A 53 -1.25 -2.06 1.76
C LEU A 53 -1.39 -0.53 1.76
N GLN A 54 -2.39 0.01 2.45
CA GLN A 54 -2.57 1.45 2.56
C GLN A 54 -1.38 2.12 3.28
N LEU A 55 -0.95 1.55 4.40
CA LEU A 55 0.20 2.05 5.17
C LEU A 55 1.48 2.05 4.36
N GLU A 56 1.69 1.03 3.53
CA GLU A 56 2.87 0.95 2.67
C GLU A 56 2.91 2.10 1.65
N VAL A 57 1.79 2.37 0.97
CA VAL A 57 1.67 3.51 0.03
C VAL A 57 1.93 4.83 0.75
N MET A 58 1.39 5.01 1.96
CA MET A 58 1.61 6.21 2.77
C MET A 58 3.07 6.36 3.19
N ASN A 59 3.71 5.28 3.63
CA ASN A 59 5.11 5.29 4.05
C ASN A 59 6.03 5.74 2.90
N ILE A 60 5.81 5.23 1.68
CA ILE A 60 6.61 5.64 0.52
C ILE A 60 6.37 7.13 0.21
N ALA A 61 5.12 7.59 0.28
CA ALA A 61 4.80 9.01 0.08
C ALA A 61 5.52 9.92 1.10
N CYS A 62 5.67 9.49 2.36
CA CYS A 62 6.46 10.20 3.35
C CYS A 62 7.94 10.31 2.96
N PHE A 63 8.58 9.21 2.51
CA PHE A 63 9.96 9.25 2.04
C PHE A 63 10.15 10.17 0.82
N ILE A 64 9.17 10.21 -0.09
CA ILE A 64 9.17 11.14 -1.22
C ILE A 64 9.13 12.58 -0.70
N ALA A 65 8.19 12.89 0.20
CA ALA A 65 8.05 14.22 0.78
C ALA A 65 9.33 14.66 1.50
N GLU A 66 9.93 13.78 2.31
CA GLU A 66 11.19 14.05 3.00
C GLU A 66 12.34 14.37 2.03
N LYS A 67 12.41 13.72 0.87
CA LYS A 67 13.45 14.01 -0.13
C LYS A 67 13.20 15.30 -0.91
N LEU A 68 11.94 15.72 -1.07
CA LEU A 68 11.61 16.98 -1.74
C LEU A 68 11.81 18.21 -0.84
N LEU A 69 11.76 18.02 0.48
CA LEU A 69 11.91 19.09 1.47
C LEU A 69 13.37 19.34 1.90
N LYS A 70 14.30 18.50 1.47
CA LYS A 70 15.75 18.62 1.73
C LYS A 70 16.47 19.16 0.51
#